data_AF-A0A3B9Y3M7-F1
#
_entry.id   AF-A0A3B9Y3M7-F1
#
_cell.length_a   1.000
_cell.length_b   1.000
_cell.length_c   1.000
_cell.angle_alpha   90.00
_cell.angle_beta   90.00
_cell.angle_gamma   90.00
#
_symmetry.space_group_name_H-M   'P 1'
#
loop_
_entity.id
_entity.type
_entity.pdbx_description
1 polymer ?
#
loop_
_entity_poly.entity_id
_entity_poly.type
_entity_poly.pdbx_seq_one_letter_code
_entity_poly.pdbx_strand_id
1 'polypeptide(L)' 'MTAVCLHDKQEIEAFLRGNIYLHLYEIGDLDDFFWQYTTWYAQKEEQSIAQVA' A
#
# COMPACT_ATOMS: atom_id res chain seq x y z
N MET A 1 13.70 5.27 8.43
CA MET A 1 13.11 4.17 7.65
C MET A 1 12.85 3.00 8.58
N THR A 2 11.60 2.74 8.90
CA THR A 2 11.18 1.60 9.72
C THR A 2 10.11 0.83 8.95
N ALA A 3 10.21 -0.50 8.91
CA ALA A 3 9.15 -1.33 8.34
C ALA A 3 7.93 -1.31 9.28
N VAL A 4 6.76 -0.98 8.74
CA VAL A 4 5.50 -0.96 9.50
C VAL A 4 4.48 -1.84 8.80
N CYS A 5 3.64 -2.51 9.58
CA CYS A 5 2.39 -3.07 9.06
C CYS A 5 1.42 -1.91 8.85
N LEU A 6 1.04 -1.66 7.61
CA LEU A 6 0.17 -0.55 7.23
C LEU A 6 -1.23 -1.09 6.97
N HIS A 7 -2.24 -0.51 7.62
CA HIS A 7 -3.63 -0.92 7.46
C HIS A 7 -4.57 0.23 7.07
N ASP A 8 -4.01 1.39 6.74
CA ASP A 8 -4.76 2.50 6.16
C ASP A 8 -4.89 2.29 4.65
N LYS A 9 -6.08 1.83 4.22
CA LYS A 9 -6.39 1.57 2.81
C LYS A 9 -6.21 2.82 1.93
N GLN A 10 -6.53 4.01 2.44
CA GLN A 10 -6.46 5.26 1.68
C GLN A 10 -5.01 5.70 1.48
N GLU A 11 -4.16 5.54 2.51
CA GLU A 11 -2.72 5.82 2.39
C GLU A 11 -2.06 4.90 1.36
N ILE A 12 -2.43 3.60 1.36
CA ILE A 12 -1.95 2.63 0.37
C ILE A 12 -2.42 3.01 -1.04
N GLU A 13 -3.71 3.29 -1.22
CA GLU A 13 -4.27 3.65 -2.52
C GLU A 13 -3.59 4.89 -3.12
N ALA A 14 -3.37 5.92 -2.30
CA ALA A 14 -2.72 7.15 -2.73
C ALA A 14 -1.30 6.89 -3.26
N PHE A 15 -0.53 6.01 -2.60
CA PHE A 15 0.79 5.61 -3.06
C PHE A 15 0.72 4.85 -4.40
N LEU A 16 -0.13 3.82 -4.50
CA LEU A 16 -0.22 2.97 -5.69
C LEU A 16 -0.70 3.77 -6.92
N ARG A 17 -1.61 4.72 -6.74
CA ARG A 17 -2.09 5.61 -7.81
C ARG A 17 -1.02 6.57 -8.35
N GLY A 18 0.10 6.74 -7.65
CA GLY A 18 1.27 7.47 -8.16
C GLY A 18 1.87 6.83 -9.42
N ASN A 19 1.69 5.52 -9.61
CA ASN A 19 2.05 4.80 -10.84
C ASN A 19 1.11 3.61 -11.09
N ILE A 20 -0.08 3.91 -11.61
CA ILE A 20 -1.16 2.94 -11.81
C ILE A 20 -0.73 1.72 -12.65
N TYR A 21 0.09 1.91 -13.69
CA TYR A 21 0.48 0.81 -14.57
C TYR A 21 1.44 -0.17 -13.89
N LEU A 22 2.29 0.33 -12.99
CA LEU A 22 3.16 -0.51 -12.17
C LEU A 22 2.33 -1.30 -11.14
N HIS A 23 1.34 -0.65 -10.55
CA HIS A 23 0.61 -1.15 -9.37
C HIS A 23 -0.80 -1.67 -9.66
N LEU A 24 -1.08 -2.06 -10.90
CA LEU A 24 -2.44 -2.40 -11.33
C LEU A 24 -3.04 -3.55 -10.52
N TYR A 25 -2.23 -4.55 -10.14
CA TYR A 25 -2.68 -5.70 -9.37
C TYR A 25 -2.87 -5.36 -7.90
N GLU A 26 -1.92 -4.62 -7.31
CA GLU A 26 -1.99 -4.12 -5.94
C GLU A 26 -3.21 -3.22 -5.72
N ILE A 27 -3.61 -2.43 -6.71
CA ILE A 27 -4.85 -1.63 -6.64
C ILE A 27 -6.09 -2.53 -6.57
N GLY A 28 -6.08 -3.66 -7.27
CA GLY A 28 -7.16 -4.66 -7.21
C GLY A 28 -7.31 -5.28 -5.82
N ASP A 29 -6.19 -5.50 -5.12
CA ASP A 29 -6.17 -6.06 -3.76
C ASP A 29 -6.83 -5.14 -2.71
N LEU A 30 -7.05 -3.87 -3.02
CA LEU A 30 -7.75 -2.92 -2.14
C LEU A 30 -9.28 -3.07 -2.17
N ASP A 31 -9.83 -3.83 -3.12
CA ASP A 31 -11.25 -4.16 -3.15
C ASP A 31 -11.69 -4.83 -1.84
N ASP A 32 -12.89 -4.52 -1.35
CA ASP A 32 -13.39 -5.04 -0.07
C ASP A 32 -13.49 -6.57 -0.04
N PHE A 33 -13.65 -7.23 -1.19
CA PHE A 33 -13.62 -8.68 -1.30
C PHE A 33 -12.25 -9.26 -0.92
N PHE A 34 -11.17 -8.63 -1.38
CA PHE A 34 -9.79 -9.10 -1.16
C PHE A 34 -9.18 -8.55 0.14
N TRP A 35 -9.54 -7.33 0.54
CA TRP A 35 -8.88 -6.58 1.61
C TRP A 35 -8.66 -7.38 2.90
N GLN A 36 -9.68 -8.12 3.34
CA GLN A 36 -9.64 -8.96 4.55
C GLN A 36 -8.61 -10.09 4.50
N TYR A 37 -8.09 -10.41 3.31
CA TYR A 37 -7.10 -11.46 3.07
C TYR A 37 -5.70 -10.90 2.75
N THR A 38 -5.51 -9.58 2.83
CA THR A 38 -4.24 -8.92 2.51
C THR A 38 -3.56 -8.39 3.77
N THR A 39 -2.23 -8.35 3.75
CA THR A 39 -1.43 -7.67 4.79
C THR A 39 -0.37 -6.86 4.09
N TRP A 40 -0.30 -5.56 4.42
CA TRP A 40 0.53 -4.60 3.73
C TRP A 40 1.66 -4.14 4.64
N TYR A 41 2.85 -4.04 4.05
CA TYR A 41 4.03 -3.52 4.72
C TYR A 41 4.58 -2.37 3.91
N ALA A 42 5.05 -1.34 4.61
CA ALA A 42 5.67 -0.18 4.00
C ALA A 42 6.93 0.21 4.78
N GLN A 43 7.86 0.88 4.11
CA GLN A 43 8.87 1.68 4.80
C GLN A 43 8.25 3.02 5.17
N LYS A 44 8.20 3.33 6.46
CA LYS A 44 7.73 4.63 6.96
C LYS A 44 8.91 5.58 7.14
N GLU A 45 8.77 6.76 6.55
CA GLU A 45 9.51 7.98 6.87
C GLU A 45 8.56 8.96 7.56
N GLU A 46 9.06 10.02 8.21
CA GLU A 46 8.29 10.86 9.14
C GLU A 46 6.87 11.24 8.66
N GLN A 47 6.68 11.44 7.35
CA GLN A 47 5.40 11.82 6.75
C GLN A 47 5.04 11.07 5.46
N SER A 48 5.79 10.03 5.10
CA SER A 48 5.60 9.31 3.84
C SER A 48 5.82 7.82 3.98
N ILE A 49 5.24 7.07 3.04
CA ILE A 49 5.49 5.65 2.86
C ILE A 49 6.26 5.42 1.57
N ALA A 50 7.09 4.38 1.57
CA ALA A 50 7.77 3.86 0.40
C ALA A 50 7.60 2.33 0.32
N GLN A 51 7.69 1.81 -0.89
CA GLN A 51 7.69 0.37 -1.12
C GLN A 51 8.86 -0.32 -0.39
N VAL A 52 8.61 -1.53 0.09
CA VAL A 52 9.67 -2.41 0.60
C VAL A 52 10.43 -2.98 -0.62
N ALA A 53 11.76 -3.04 -0.52
CA ALA A 53 12.65 -3.46 -1.61
C ALA A 53 12.40 -4.91 -2.09
#